data_AF-A0A3D3Z869-F1
#
_entry.id   AF-A0A3D3Z869-F1
#
_cell.length_a   1.000
_cell.length_b   1.000
_cell.length_c   1.000
_cell.angle_alpha   90.00
_cell.angle_beta   90.00
_cell.angle_gamma   90.00
#
_symmetry.space_group_name_H-M   'P 1'
#
loop_
_entity.id
_entity.type
_entity.pdbx_description
1 polymer ?
#
loop_
_entity_poly.entity_id
_entity_poly.type
_entity_poly.pdbx_seq_one_letter_code
_entity_poly.pdbx_strand_id
1 'polypeptide(L)'
;MRALLLSISLLSLGGCVSSTAKMMPMGKNPSLPAIQQQTSTQRLLQGLPAAERPVPVAVYNFSDQTGQFRASETGQTLSRAVSQGGTSILMKALQDAGRRNWFTVLERENLSNLLNERQIIREMRERYLGETKVNPEALPSLLFAGVILSGGVVGYDTSTMTGGAGAGFLGISARTEYRQDTVTVALRAVSVRTGEVLAQVTTTKSIASYAVGGGAFRYVGFKQLLEAETGMTTNEPDQVALQQAIEKAVYALIMEGAEQQLWAFSDAKRGSELLASYRDEREGKVTAEQVREATKKAEKRQKKQKPARKVEAKPTANATPARPKIAAVQQVPLRGPQTIAETELTHSAPRNPATGKSEPTARPGN
;
A
#
# COMPACT_ATOMS: atom_id res chain seq x y z
N MET A 1 -61.79 -20.21 33.80
CA MET A 1 -60.66 -19.33 34.21
C MET A 1 -59.26 -19.88 33.89
N ARG A 2 -59.07 -21.17 33.56
CA ARG A 2 -57.74 -21.69 33.15
C ARG A 2 -57.37 -21.42 31.69
N ALA A 3 -58.36 -21.25 30.80
CA ALA A 3 -58.13 -20.96 29.38
C ALA A 3 -57.73 -19.50 29.09
N LEU A 4 -57.96 -18.57 30.03
CA LEU A 4 -57.62 -17.15 29.86
C LEU A 4 -56.16 -16.82 30.26
N LEU A 5 -55.51 -17.73 30.99
CA LEU A 5 -54.12 -17.56 31.43
C LEU A 5 -53.11 -18.10 30.42
N LEU A 6 -53.53 -18.95 29.48
CA LEU A 6 -52.65 -19.47 28.42
C LEU A 6 -52.50 -18.49 27.24
N SER A 7 -53.48 -17.63 27.00
CA SER A 7 -53.45 -16.63 25.91
C SER A 7 -52.58 -15.41 26.24
N ILE A 8 -52.30 -15.15 27.52
CA ILE A 8 -51.44 -14.03 27.95
C ILE A 8 -49.94 -14.42 27.90
N SER A 9 -49.61 -15.71 27.99
CA SER A 9 -48.23 -16.20 27.92
C SER A 9 -47.69 -16.30 26.48
N LEU A 10 -48.54 -16.18 25.46
CA LEU A 10 -48.14 -16.26 24.05
C LEU A 10 -47.84 -14.88 23.42
N LEU A 11 -48.13 -13.77 24.12
CA LEU A 11 -47.85 -12.41 23.62
C LEU A 11 -46.47 -11.87 24.00
N SER A 12 -45.67 -12.61 24.77
CA SER A 12 -44.36 -12.16 25.26
C SER A 12 -43.17 -12.52 24.36
N LEU A 13 -43.39 -13.04 23.14
CA LEU A 13 -42.31 -13.29 22.16
C LEU A 13 -42.11 -12.17 21.12
N GLY A 14 -42.82 -11.05 21.22
CA GLY A 14 -42.66 -9.88 20.35
C GLY A 14 -41.50 -8.96 20.75
N GLY A 15 -40.31 -9.50 21.00
CA GLY A 15 -39.11 -8.71 21.25
C GLY A 15 -38.42 -8.35 19.94
N CYS A 16 -38.82 -7.25 19.30
CA CYS A 16 -38.07 -6.68 18.18
C CYS A 16 -36.64 -6.33 18.66
N VAL A 17 -35.64 -7.07 18.18
CA VAL A 17 -34.26 -6.61 18.16
C VAL A 17 -34.22 -5.40 17.23
N SER A 18 -34.43 -4.20 17.78
CA SER A 18 -34.11 -2.95 17.10
C SER A 18 -32.61 -2.73 17.17
N SER A 19 -31.85 -3.55 16.42
CA SER A 19 -30.53 -3.16 15.95
C SER A 19 -30.72 -2.00 14.97
N THR A 20 -30.84 -0.79 15.53
CA THR A 20 -30.47 0.43 14.79
C THR A 20 -28.95 0.46 14.66
N ALA A 21 -28.41 -0.56 13.98
CA ALA A 21 -27.21 -0.36 13.20
C ALA A 21 -27.60 0.71 12.19
N LYS A 22 -27.28 1.96 12.52
CA LYS A 22 -27.27 3.07 11.57
C LYS A 22 -26.21 2.68 10.56
N MET A 23 -26.63 1.87 9.58
CA MET A 23 -25.89 1.52 8.40
C MET A 23 -25.62 2.87 7.76
N MET A 24 -24.43 3.42 8.04
CA MET A 24 -23.92 4.56 7.30
C MET A 24 -24.09 4.18 5.83
N PRO A 25 -24.65 5.06 4.99
CA PRO A 25 -24.83 4.74 3.59
C PRO A 25 -23.47 4.29 3.07
N MET A 26 -23.41 3.02 2.70
CA MET A 26 -22.29 2.44 1.98
C MET A 26 -22.05 3.40 0.82
N GLY A 27 -20.80 3.86 0.70
CA GLY A 27 -20.43 5.00 -0.13
C GLY A 27 -21.16 4.98 -1.47
N LYS A 28 -21.76 6.12 -1.81
CA LYS A 28 -22.40 6.46 -3.10
C LYS A 28 -22.04 5.46 -4.21
N ASN A 29 -23.06 4.78 -4.75
CA ASN A 29 -23.06 4.02 -6.01
C ASN A 29 -21.73 4.10 -6.79
N PRO A 30 -20.90 3.05 -6.85
CA PRO A 30 -19.78 3.02 -7.76
C PRO A 30 -20.33 2.68 -9.16
N SER A 31 -20.96 3.64 -9.85
CA SER A 31 -21.55 3.34 -11.15
C SER A 31 -21.20 4.32 -12.26
N LEU A 32 -20.23 5.21 -12.04
CA LEU A 32 -19.64 6.00 -13.12
C LEU A 32 -18.11 5.91 -13.03
N PRO A 33 -17.42 5.67 -14.16
CA PRO A 33 -15.97 5.86 -14.23
C PRO A 33 -15.61 7.25 -13.70
N ALA A 34 -14.67 7.32 -12.78
CA ALA A 34 -14.24 8.56 -12.15
C ALA A 34 -12.74 8.76 -12.31
N ILE A 35 -12.31 10.02 -12.46
CA ILE A 35 -10.90 10.37 -12.36
C ILE A 35 -10.45 10.09 -10.92
N GLN A 36 -9.33 9.39 -10.79
CA GLN A 36 -8.76 9.06 -9.49
C GLN A 36 -8.48 10.35 -8.71
N GLN A 37 -8.93 10.39 -7.46
CA GLN A 37 -8.69 11.52 -6.58
C GLN A 37 -7.22 11.61 -6.20
N GLN A 38 -6.70 12.83 -6.07
CA GLN A 38 -5.32 13.04 -5.70
C GLN A 38 -5.04 12.55 -4.28
N THR A 39 -3.94 11.84 -4.11
CA THR A 39 -3.44 11.42 -2.78
C THR A 39 -2.86 12.61 -2.03
N SER A 40 -2.62 12.44 -0.73
CA SER A 40 -1.88 13.43 0.07
C SER A 40 -0.46 13.64 -0.47
N THR A 41 0.23 12.54 -0.76
CA THR A 41 1.62 12.56 -1.21
C THR A 41 1.76 13.15 -2.61
N GLN A 42 0.77 12.95 -3.49
CA GLN A 42 0.70 13.61 -4.78
C GLN A 42 0.57 15.13 -4.64
N ARG A 43 -0.25 15.62 -3.71
CA ARG A 43 -0.34 17.07 -3.42
C ARG A 43 0.98 17.62 -2.90
N LEU A 44 1.67 16.89 -2.03
CA LEU A 44 3.01 17.26 -1.55
C LEU A 44 4.02 17.37 -2.70
N LEU A 45 4.06 16.37 -3.59
CA LEU A 45 4.91 16.39 -4.78
C LEU A 45 4.61 17.58 -5.70
N GLN A 46 3.34 17.84 -6.00
CA GLN A 46 2.93 18.96 -6.84
C GLN A 46 3.19 20.32 -6.19
N GLY A 47 3.24 20.37 -4.85
CA GLY A 47 3.52 21.57 -4.06
C GLY A 47 5.00 21.89 -3.90
N LEU A 48 5.91 21.07 -4.42
CA LEU A 48 7.35 21.35 -4.40
C LEU A 48 7.65 22.63 -5.22
N PRO A 49 8.52 23.52 -4.72
CA PRO A 49 9.08 24.59 -5.54
C PRO A 49 9.85 23.97 -6.72
N ALA A 50 9.94 24.70 -7.83
CA ALA A 50 10.63 24.21 -9.03
C ALA A 50 12.11 23.90 -8.75
N ALA A 51 12.69 22.99 -9.53
CA ALA A 51 14.14 22.84 -9.55
C ALA A 51 14.79 24.07 -10.20
N GLU A 52 16.04 24.37 -9.85
CA GLU A 52 16.85 25.38 -10.54
C GLU A 52 16.93 25.06 -12.03
N ARG A 53 17.14 23.77 -12.35
CA ARG A 53 17.15 23.23 -13.71
C ARG A 53 16.49 21.84 -13.70
N PRO A 54 15.49 21.58 -14.57
CA PRO A 54 14.90 20.26 -14.69
C PRO A 54 15.94 19.20 -15.10
N VAL A 55 15.89 18.05 -14.46
CA VAL A 55 16.88 16.97 -14.65
C VAL A 55 16.34 15.93 -15.64
N PRO A 56 17.03 15.64 -16.75
CA PRO A 56 16.65 14.56 -17.66
C PRO A 56 16.87 13.19 -17.02
N VAL A 57 15.77 12.46 -16.79
CA VAL A 57 15.78 11.15 -16.13
C VAL A 57 15.20 10.07 -17.03
N ALA A 58 15.81 8.89 -17.01
CA ALA A 58 15.30 7.69 -17.66
C ALA A 58 14.75 6.71 -16.63
N VAL A 59 13.57 6.14 -16.90
CA VAL A 59 12.99 5.04 -16.12
C VAL A 59 12.85 3.84 -17.06
N TYR A 60 13.55 2.75 -16.76
CA TYR A 60 13.48 1.53 -17.58
C TYR A 60 12.40 0.57 -17.10
N ASN A 61 12.50 0.19 -15.82
CA ASN A 61 11.58 -0.73 -15.19
C ASN A 61 11.52 -0.42 -13.70
N PHE A 62 10.31 -0.48 -13.15
CA PHE A 62 10.05 -0.44 -11.73
C PHE A 62 9.06 -1.55 -11.40
N SER A 63 9.59 -2.74 -11.08
CA SER A 63 8.80 -3.95 -10.91
C SER A 63 8.64 -4.36 -9.45
N ASP A 64 7.71 -5.29 -9.23
CA ASP A 64 7.63 -6.04 -7.98
C ASP A 64 8.80 -7.03 -7.87
N GLN A 65 9.60 -6.90 -6.81
CA GLN A 65 10.75 -7.75 -6.50
C GLN A 65 10.47 -8.63 -5.26
N THR A 66 9.25 -8.57 -4.71
CA THR A 66 8.87 -9.33 -3.51
C THR A 66 8.57 -10.80 -3.82
N GLY A 67 8.10 -11.08 -5.04
CA GLY A 67 7.63 -12.40 -5.44
C GLY A 67 6.34 -12.86 -4.73
N GLN A 68 5.65 -11.96 -4.03
CA GLN A 68 4.51 -12.32 -3.19
C GLN A 68 3.23 -12.53 -4.01
N PHE A 69 2.52 -13.61 -3.68
CA PHE A 69 1.17 -13.89 -4.14
C PHE A 69 0.16 -13.52 -3.06
N ARG A 70 -1.10 -13.29 -3.44
CA ARG A 70 -2.16 -13.00 -2.46
C ARG A 70 -2.29 -14.17 -1.48
N ALA A 71 -2.55 -13.87 -0.21
CA ALA A 71 -2.88 -14.94 0.73
C ALA A 71 -4.26 -15.51 0.37
N SER A 72 -4.42 -16.83 0.46
CA SER A 72 -5.71 -17.51 0.31
C SER A 72 -5.87 -18.54 1.42
N GLU A 73 -7.07 -18.61 2.00
CA GLU A 73 -7.40 -19.57 3.06
C GLU A 73 -7.58 -21.00 2.51
N THR A 74 -7.84 -21.14 1.21
CA THR A 74 -8.20 -22.41 0.55
C THR A 74 -7.08 -23.00 -0.30
N GLY A 75 -5.90 -22.37 -0.40
CA GLY A 75 -4.76 -22.93 -1.14
C GLY A 75 -3.81 -21.88 -1.72
N GLN A 76 -3.00 -22.26 -2.72
CA GLN A 76 -2.11 -21.34 -3.44
C GLN A 76 -2.88 -20.52 -4.49
N THR A 77 -2.52 -19.24 -4.67
CA THR A 77 -3.09 -18.36 -5.72
C THR A 77 -2.04 -17.97 -6.73
N LEU A 78 -2.48 -17.71 -7.97
CA LEU A 78 -1.65 -17.18 -9.06
C LEU A 78 -1.68 -15.64 -9.12
N SER A 79 -2.52 -14.99 -8.32
CA SER A 79 -2.62 -13.53 -8.30
C SER A 79 -1.52 -12.92 -7.46
N ARG A 80 -0.73 -12.01 -8.04
CA ARG A 80 0.28 -11.25 -7.31
C ARG A 80 -0.34 -10.35 -6.26
N ALA A 81 0.33 -10.21 -5.12
CA ALA A 81 -0.09 -9.33 -4.04
C ALA A 81 0.11 -7.85 -4.42
N VAL A 82 1.14 -7.57 -5.22
CA VAL A 82 1.53 -6.21 -5.62
C VAL A 82 1.24 -5.97 -7.11
N SER A 83 0.78 -4.76 -7.44
CA SER A 83 0.56 -4.34 -8.83
C SER A 83 1.83 -4.38 -9.66
N GLN A 84 1.70 -4.78 -10.93
CA GLN A 84 2.79 -4.76 -11.90
C GLN A 84 2.91 -3.42 -12.65
N GLY A 85 2.02 -2.47 -12.39
CA GLY A 85 2.03 -1.13 -13.01
C GLY A 85 2.97 -0.13 -12.31
N GLY A 86 4.00 -0.60 -11.61
CA GLY A 86 4.89 0.23 -10.81
C GLY A 86 5.63 1.29 -11.62
N THR A 87 6.10 0.95 -12.83
CA THR A 87 6.78 1.88 -13.74
C THR A 87 5.89 3.08 -14.10
N SER A 88 4.64 2.82 -14.47
CA SER A 88 3.70 3.89 -14.86
C SER A 88 3.38 4.83 -13.68
N ILE A 89 3.26 4.27 -12.47
CA ILE A 89 3.06 5.05 -11.24
C ILE A 89 4.28 5.94 -10.96
N LEU A 90 5.50 5.39 -11.09
CA LEU A 90 6.74 6.15 -10.90
C LEU A 90 6.88 7.28 -11.93
N MET A 91 6.68 6.99 -13.22
CA MET A 91 6.73 8.01 -14.28
C MET A 91 5.74 9.14 -14.02
N LYS A 92 4.52 8.81 -13.57
CA LYS A 92 3.52 9.80 -13.17
C LYS A 92 3.97 10.63 -11.97
N ALA A 93 4.51 10.01 -10.92
CA ALA A 93 5.01 10.72 -9.74
C ALA A 93 6.15 11.69 -10.09
N LEU A 94 7.05 11.30 -10.99
CA LEU A 94 8.12 12.17 -11.50
C LEU A 94 7.58 13.34 -12.33
N GLN A 95 6.54 13.13 -13.13
CA GLN A 95 5.86 14.21 -13.86
C GLN A 95 5.09 15.15 -12.92
N ASP A 96 4.47 14.62 -11.88
CA ASP A 96 3.70 15.42 -10.92
C ASP A 96 4.61 16.29 -10.03
N ALA A 97 5.87 15.89 -9.82
CA ALA A 97 6.86 16.63 -9.02
C ALA A 97 7.03 18.08 -9.49
N GLY A 98 6.71 19.03 -8.60
CA GLY A 98 6.68 20.47 -8.86
C GLY A 98 5.92 20.84 -10.14
N ARG A 99 4.89 20.07 -10.52
CA ARG A 99 4.11 20.26 -11.76
C ARG A 99 4.98 20.22 -13.02
N ARG A 100 5.79 19.16 -13.18
CA ARG A 100 6.72 18.92 -14.30
C ARG A 100 7.96 19.83 -14.32
N ASN A 101 8.26 20.52 -13.23
CA ASN A 101 9.43 21.42 -13.13
C ASN A 101 10.66 20.78 -12.46
N TRP A 102 10.59 19.49 -12.10
CA TRP A 102 11.73 18.76 -11.53
C TRP A 102 12.45 17.89 -12.53
N PHE A 103 11.70 17.11 -13.31
CA PHE A 103 12.25 16.06 -14.14
C PHE A 103 11.75 16.16 -15.57
N THR A 104 12.69 16.07 -16.51
CA THR A 104 12.36 15.74 -17.91
C THR A 104 12.37 14.22 -18.02
N VAL A 105 11.20 13.62 -17.83
CA VAL A 105 11.04 12.16 -17.80
C VAL A 105 11.10 11.59 -19.22
N LEU A 106 12.04 10.68 -19.46
CA LEU A 106 12.24 10.03 -20.76
C LEU A 106 11.65 8.63 -20.78
N GLU A 107 10.90 8.34 -21.83
CA GLU A 107 10.32 7.01 -22.11
C GLU A 107 11.43 6.02 -22.47
N ARG A 108 11.65 5.02 -21.61
CA ARG A 108 12.60 3.91 -21.87
C ARG A 108 11.98 2.54 -21.63
N GLU A 109 10.79 2.44 -21.05
CA GLU A 109 10.06 1.18 -20.86
C GLU A 109 9.68 0.59 -22.23
N ASN A 110 9.18 1.44 -23.14
CA ASN A 110 8.74 1.05 -24.48
C ASN A 110 9.61 1.66 -25.61
N LEU A 111 10.93 1.69 -25.42
CA LEU A 111 11.87 2.32 -26.37
C LEU A 111 11.79 1.70 -27.78
N SER A 112 11.56 0.39 -27.90
CA SER A 112 11.43 -0.28 -29.19
C SER A 112 10.27 0.29 -30.03
N ASN A 113 9.10 0.49 -29.43
CA ASN A 113 7.93 1.06 -30.10
C ASN A 113 8.22 2.49 -30.58
N LEU A 114 8.89 3.29 -29.74
CA LEU A 114 9.30 4.64 -30.11
C LEU A 114 10.29 4.65 -31.27
N LEU A 115 11.27 3.75 -31.28
CA LEU A 115 12.25 3.64 -32.36
C LEU A 115 11.60 3.17 -33.68
N ASN A 116 10.66 2.24 -33.60
CA ASN A 116 9.88 1.77 -34.75
C ASN A 116 9.07 2.90 -35.37
N GLU A 117 8.35 3.70 -34.56
CA GLU A 117 7.58 4.85 -35.06
C GLU A 117 8.49 5.88 -35.75
N ARG A 118 9.64 6.16 -35.15
CA ARG A 118 10.63 7.07 -35.75
C ARG A 118 11.23 6.53 -37.04
N GLN A 119 11.38 5.21 -37.17
CA GLN A 119 11.77 4.56 -38.41
C GLN A 119 10.70 4.69 -39.48
N ILE A 120 9.42 4.48 -39.14
CA ILE A 120 8.29 4.71 -40.05
C ILE A 120 8.31 6.14 -40.57
N ILE A 121 8.49 7.14 -39.70
CA ILE A 121 8.60 8.55 -40.11
C ILE A 121 9.73 8.75 -41.12
N ARG A 122 10.91 8.17 -40.86
CA ARG A 122 12.06 8.27 -41.77
C ARG A 122 11.74 7.66 -43.15
N GLU A 123 11.18 6.45 -43.18
CA GLU A 123 10.85 5.74 -44.42
C GLU A 123 9.76 6.48 -45.23
N MET A 124 8.75 7.04 -44.57
CA MET A 124 7.70 7.80 -45.24
C MET A 124 8.23 9.09 -45.85
N ARG A 125 9.12 9.80 -45.15
CA ARG A 125 9.73 11.03 -45.67
C ARG A 125 10.67 10.75 -46.85
N GLU A 126 11.44 9.68 -46.79
CA GLU A 126 12.27 9.25 -47.92
C GLU A 126 11.41 8.95 -49.17
N ARG A 127 10.34 8.16 -49.01
CA ARG A 127 9.48 7.75 -50.14
C ARG A 127 8.67 8.89 -50.76
N TYR A 128 8.10 9.77 -49.94
CA TYR A 128 7.14 10.78 -50.42
C TYR A 128 7.74 12.17 -50.60
N LEU A 129 8.81 12.49 -49.87
CA LEU A 129 9.46 13.81 -49.93
C LEU A 129 10.86 13.74 -50.56
N GLY A 130 11.36 12.55 -50.91
CA GLY A 130 12.70 12.37 -51.49
C GLY A 130 13.83 12.68 -50.52
N GLU A 131 13.55 12.74 -49.21
CA GLU A 131 14.55 13.05 -48.19
C GLU A 131 15.47 11.84 -47.92
N THR A 132 16.70 11.87 -48.46
CA THR A 132 17.70 10.81 -48.27
C THR A 132 18.54 10.97 -47.01
N LYS A 133 18.44 12.13 -46.33
CA LYS A 133 19.09 12.42 -45.05
C LYS A 133 18.03 12.75 -44.01
N VAL A 134 18.28 12.36 -42.76
CA VAL A 134 17.39 12.68 -41.64
C VAL A 134 17.34 14.21 -41.47
N ASN A 135 16.17 14.79 -41.70
CA ASN A 135 15.91 16.19 -41.42
C ASN A 135 15.81 16.41 -39.89
N PRO A 136 16.76 17.12 -39.26
CA PRO A 136 16.76 17.32 -37.81
C PRO A 136 15.60 18.18 -37.29
N GLU A 137 15.01 19.03 -38.13
CA GLU A 137 13.83 19.83 -37.78
C GLU A 137 12.57 18.95 -37.67
N ALA A 138 12.47 17.95 -38.55
CA ALA A 138 11.33 17.03 -38.58
C ALA A 138 11.48 15.88 -37.57
N LEU A 139 12.71 15.41 -37.35
CA LEU A 139 12.99 14.27 -36.49
C LEU A 139 14.23 14.53 -35.63
N PRO A 140 14.14 15.39 -34.61
CA PRO A 140 15.28 15.71 -33.75
C PRO A 140 15.78 14.47 -33.01
N SER A 141 17.08 14.46 -32.69
CA SER A 141 17.71 13.38 -31.90
C SER A 141 17.03 13.18 -30.56
N LEU A 142 17.00 11.92 -30.09
CA LEU A 142 16.45 11.62 -28.77
C LEU A 142 17.30 12.26 -27.67
N LEU A 143 16.63 12.83 -26.67
CA LEU A 143 17.31 13.35 -25.49
C LEU A 143 18.00 12.21 -24.74
N PHE A 144 19.21 12.45 -24.25
CA PHE A 144 19.89 11.53 -23.34
C PHE A 144 19.50 11.86 -21.88
N ALA A 145 19.36 10.83 -21.05
CA ALA A 145 19.20 11.02 -19.61
C ALA A 145 20.58 11.19 -18.98
N GLY A 146 20.72 12.14 -18.05
CA GLY A 146 21.91 12.23 -17.20
C GLY A 146 21.85 11.20 -16.06
N VAL A 147 20.63 10.85 -15.64
CA VAL A 147 20.37 9.97 -14.50
C VAL A 147 19.38 8.88 -14.88
N ILE A 148 19.67 7.63 -14.48
CA ILE A 148 18.72 6.53 -14.52
C ILE A 148 18.09 6.39 -13.13
N LEU A 149 16.76 6.36 -13.09
CA LEU A 149 16.03 6.01 -11.89
C LEU A 149 15.65 4.53 -11.96
N SER A 150 16.11 3.77 -10.97
CA SER A 150 15.93 2.32 -10.88
C SER A 150 15.44 1.96 -9.49
N GLY A 151 14.59 0.95 -9.40
CA GLY A 151 14.04 0.53 -8.13
C GLY A 151 12.95 -0.51 -8.30
N GLY A 152 12.18 -0.71 -7.25
CA GLY A 152 11.04 -1.60 -7.27
C GLY A 152 10.36 -1.68 -5.92
N VAL A 153 9.33 -2.50 -5.87
CA VAL A 153 8.73 -2.92 -4.60
C VAL A 153 9.59 -4.04 -4.05
N VAL A 154 10.30 -3.76 -2.96
CA VAL A 154 11.28 -4.68 -2.37
C VAL A 154 10.72 -5.43 -1.17
N GLY A 155 9.62 -4.97 -0.61
CA GLY A 155 8.91 -5.65 0.47
C GLY A 155 7.41 -5.52 0.35
N TYR A 156 6.72 -6.63 0.61
CA TYR A 156 5.29 -6.64 0.87
C TYR A 156 5.06 -7.63 2.00
N ASP A 157 4.53 -7.14 3.12
CA ASP A 157 4.23 -7.95 4.29
C ASP A 157 2.76 -7.80 4.66
N THR A 158 2.16 -8.90 5.10
CA THR A 158 0.80 -8.95 5.60
C THR A 158 0.79 -9.61 6.96
N SER A 159 0.33 -8.89 7.97
CA SER A 159 0.23 -9.43 9.32
C SER A 159 -1.17 -9.25 9.90
N THR A 160 -1.71 -10.29 10.52
CA THR A 160 -2.92 -10.18 11.33
C THR A 160 -2.54 -9.69 12.73
N MET A 161 -3.18 -8.62 13.18
CA MET A 161 -2.91 -7.92 14.42
C MET A 161 -4.20 -7.87 15.26
N THR A 162 -4.05 -7.83 16.58
CA THR A 162 -5.18 -7.74 17.51
C THR A 162 -4.92 -6.65 18.53
N GLY A 163 -5.85 -5.71 18.70
CA GLY A 163 -5.73 -4.65 19.71
C GLY A 163 -4.64 -3.60 19.44
N GLY A 164 -4.06 -3.04 20.51
CA GLY A 164 -2.97 -2.06 20.43
C GLY A 164 -3.36 -0.67 19.90
N ALA A 165 -2.34 0.15 19.56
CA ALA A 165 -2.55 1.48 19.00
C ALA A 165 -3.35 1.44 17.68
N GLY A 166 -3.16 0.39 16.87
CA GLY A 166 -3.88 0.18 15.61
C GLY A 166 -5.39 -0.01 15.78
N ALA A 167 -5.83 -0.76 16.79
CA ALA A 167 -7.26 -0.87 17.12
C ALA A 167 -7.88 0.50 17.49
N GLY A 168 -7.14 1.35 18.20
CA GLY A 168 -7.54 2.72 18.52
C GLY A 168 -7.69 3.62 17.29
N PHE A 169 -6.78 3.51 16.31
CA PHE A 169 -6.86 4.24 15.05
C PHE A 169 -8.04 3.79 14.18
N LEU A 170 -8.32 2.49 14.17
CA LEU A 170 -9.43 1.89 13.44
C LEU A 170 -10.78 2.12 14.12
N GLY A 171 -10.79 2.51 15.40
CA GLY A 171 -12.00 2.63 16.19
C GLY A 171 -12.65 1.28 16.51
N ILE A 172 -11.86 0.21 16.58
CA ILE A 172 -12.29 -1.15 16.87
C ILE A 172 -11.91 -1.56 18.28
N SER A 173 -12.57 -2.60 18.80
CA SER A 173 -12.31 -3.11 20.15
C SER A 173 -10.92 -3.74 20.25
N ALA A 174 -10.34 -3.75 21.45
CA ALA A 174 -9.04 -4.37 21.70
C ALA A 174 -8.98 -5.88 21.41
N ARG A 175 -10.14 -6.52 21.25
CA ARG A 175 -10.29 -7.96 20.93
C ARG A 175 -10.58 -8.22 19.45
N THR A 176 -10.74 -7.18 18.63
CA THR A 176 -11.02 -7.31 17.20
C THR A 176 -9.71 -7.47 16.44
N GLU A 177 -9.63 -8.52 15.63
CA GLU A 177 -8.52 -8.73 14.70
C GLU A 177 -8.64 -7.78 13.50
N TYR A 178 -7.50 -7.28 13.04
CA TYR A 178 -7.34 -6.50 11.83
C TYR A 178 -6.10 -6.96 11.09
N ARG A 179 -6.11 -6.85 9.77
CA ARG A 179 -4.97 -7.15 8.91
C ARG A 179 -4.19 -5.87 8.62
N GLN A 180 -2.87 -5.92 8.69
CA GLN A 180 -1.99 -4.83 8.30
C GLN A 180 -1.16 -5.26 7.10
N ASP A 181 -1.35 -4.58 5.97
CA ASP A 181 -0.56 -4.76 4.75
C ASP A 181 0.48 -3.62 4.67
N THR A 182 1.75 -3.96 4.50
CA THR A 182 2.86 -3.02 4.46
C THR A 182 3.64 -3.19 3.17
N VAL A 183 3.74 -2.11 2.38
CA VAL A 183 4.52 -2.06 1.15
C VAL A 183 5.79 -1.25 1.36
N THR A 184 6.93 -1.79 0.91
CA THR A 184 8.23 -1.14 0.97
C THR A 184 8.79 -0.97 -0.44
N VAL A 185 9.10 0.27 -0.77
CA VAL A 185 9.62 0.71 -2.06
C VAL A 185 11.05 1.17 -1.89
N ALA A 186 11.95 0.69 -2.74
CA ALA A 186 13.29 1.23 -2.88
C ALA A 186 13.43 1.96 -4.23
N LEU A 187 14.06 3.13 -4.21
CA LEU A 187 14.34 3.93 -5.40
C LEU A 187 15.77 4.47 -5.31
N ARG A 188 16.53 4.36 -6.40
CA ARG A 188 17.88 4.90 -6.52
C ARG A 188 18.07 5.69 -7.80
N ALA A 189 18.92 6.71 -7.72
CA ALA A 189 19.40 7.51 -8.85
C ALA A 189 20.82 7.08 -9.21
N VAL A 190 21.05 6.77 -10.49
CA VAL A 190 22.34 6.31 -11.00
C VAL A 190 22.84 7.25 -12.08
N SER A 191 24.08 7.72 -11.97
CA SER A 191 24.75 8.52 -12.99
C SER A 191 24.99 7.68 -14.24
N VAL A 192 24.48 8.12 -15.39
CA VAL A 192 24.74 7.45 -16.68
C VAL A 192 26.21 7.56 -17.08
N ARG A 193 26.88 8.64 -16.66
CA ARG A 193 28.28 8.89 -17.02
C ARG A 193 29.27 8.00 -16.28
N THR A 194 29.01 7.74 -15.00
CA THR A 194 29.99 7.07 -14.11
C THR A 194 29.52 5.71 -13.61
N GLY A 195 28.22 5.39 -13.70
CA GLY A 195 27.63 4.21 -13.07
C GLY A 195 27.45 4.34 -11.55
N GLU A 196 27.80 5.49 -10.97
CA GLU A 196 27.69 5.75 -9.54
C GLU A 196 26.23 5.85 -9.09
N VAL A 197 25.91 5.24 -7.95
CA VAL A 197 24.63 5.45 -7.28
C VAL A 197 24.70 6.78 -6.54
N LEU A 198 24.07 7.80 -7.12
CA LEU A 198 24.09 9.17 -6.62
C LEU A 198 23.24 9.32 -5.36
N ALA A 199 22.07 8.69 -5.30
CA ALA A 199 21.20 8.73 -4.13
C ALA A 199 20.35 7.46 -4.07
N GLN A 200 19.99 7.04 -2.88
CA GLN A 200 19.11 5.89 -2.67
C GLN A 200 18.18 6.13 -1.48
N VAL A 201 16.90 5.85 -1.67
CA VAL A 201 15.86 5.99 -0.66
C VAL A 201 15.03 4.73 -0.55
N THR A 202 14.54 4.48 0.65
CA THR A 202 13.58 3.42 0.95
C THR A 202 12.41 4.05 1.67
N THR A 203 11.20 3.74 1.22
CA THR A 203 9.96 4.25 1.83
C THR A 203 9.01 3.10 2.10
N THR A 204 8.23 3.23 3.16
CA THR A 204 7.30 2.20 3.59
C THR A 204 5.94 2.82 3.84
N LYS A 205 4.88 2.13 3.40
CA LYS A 205 3.49 2.51 3.66
C LYS A 205 2.72 1.31 4.20
N SER A 206 2.11 1.48 5.36
CA SER A 206 1.23 0.49 5.97
C SER A 206 -0.24 0.91 5.90
N ILE A 207 -1.10 -0.02 5.51
CA ILE A 207 -2.56 0.05 5.56
C ILE A 207 -3.06 -0.98 6.56
N ALA A 208 -3.95 -0.58 7.47
CA ALA A 208 -4.71 -1.49 8.30
C ALA A 208 -6.10 -1.72 7.68
N SER A 209 -6.62 -2.94 7.74
CA SER A 209 -7.96 -3.32 7.27
C SER A 209 -8.65 -4.25 8.26
N TYR A 210 -9.97 -4.17 8.41
CA TYR A 210 -10.72 -5.12 9.24
C TYR A 210 -12.10 -5.41 8.65
N ALA A 211 -12.62 -6.61 8.90
CA ALA A 211 -13.93 -7.04 8.40
C ALA A 211 -15.08 -6.38 9.18
N VAL A 212 -16.08 -5.87 8.47
CA VAL A 212 -17.29 -5.22 8.99
C VAL A 212 -18.53 -6.05 8.61
N GLY A 213 -18.47 -7.38 8.78
CA GLY A 213 -19.59 -8.30 8.49
C GLY A 213 -20.00 -8.38 7.01
N GLY A 214 -20.60 -9.50 6.59
CA GLY A 214 -21.15 -9.66 5.23
C GLY A 214 -20.17 -9.48 4.07
N GLY A 215 -18.86 -9.66 4.30
CA GLY A 215 -17.81 -9.47 3.28
C GLY A 215 -17.35 -8.02 3.06
N ALA A 216 -17.84 -7.05 3.84
CA ALA A 216 -17.34 -5.68 3.80
C ALA A 216 -16.07 -5.54 4.63
N PHE A 217 -15.09 -4.75 4.17
CA PHE A 217 -13.88 -4.41 4.90
C PHE A 217 -13.75 -2.89 5.02
N ARG A 218 -13.13 -2.42 6.10
CA ARG A 218 -12.79 -1.01 6.32
C ARG A 218 -11.28 -0.86 6.45
N TYR A 219 -10.71 0.13 5.78
CA TYR A 219 -9.28 0.38 5.71
C TYR A 219 -8.89 1.73 6.31
N VAL A 220 -7.72 1.82 6.93
CA VAL A 220 -7.10 3.06 7.45
C VAL A 220 -5.59 2.99 7.24
N GLY A 221 -5.03 3.99 6.57
CA GLY A 221 -3.58 4.14 6.46
C GLY A 221 -2.96 4.62 7.77
N PHE A 222 -1.85 4.01 8.18
CA PHE A 222 -1.03 4.55 9.28
C PHE A 222 -0.33 5.82 8.82
N LYS A 223 -0.40 6.87 9.65
CA LYS A 223 0.41 8.07 9.51
C LYS A 223 1.43 8.04 10.63
N GLN A 224 2.72 8.17 10.31
CA GLN A 224 3.66 8.62 11.33
C GLN A 224 3.16 9.97 11.86
N LEU A 225 3.32 10.19 13.16
CA LEU A 225 2.68 11.30 13.85
C LEU A 225 2.92 12.60 13.08
N LEU A 226 1.79 13.23 12.74
CA LEU A 226 1.67 14.60 12.24
C LEU A 226 1.69 14.84 10.72
N GLU A 227 0.53 14.65 10.10
CA GLU A 227 0.06 15.57 9.07
C GLU A 227 -1.46 15.70 9.17
N ALA A 228 -1.90 16.93 9.36
CA ALA A 228 -3.31 17.30 9.38
C ALA A 228 -3.85 17.30 7.94
N GLU A 229 -4.16 16.12 7.43
CA GLU A 229 -5.20 16.03 6.41
C GLU A 229 -6.51 15.60 7.07
N THR A 230 -7.48 16.51 7.05
CA THR A 230 -8.89 16.23 7.29
C THR A 230 -9.43 15.35 6.17
N GLY A 231 -9.21 14.05 6.28
CA GLY A 231 -9.78 13.04 5.41
C GLY A 231 -9.76 11.68 6.10
N MET A 232 -10.87 11.29 6.72
CA MET A 232 -11.12 9.88 7.05
C MET A 232 -11.60 9.23 5.75
N THR A 233 -10.69 8.75 4.90
CA THR A 233 -11.10 7.82 3.84
C THR A 233 -11.15 6.43 4.46
N THR A 234 -12.31 5.78 4.37
CA THR A 234 -12.55 4.49 5.04
C THR A 234 -12.19 3.29 4.17
N ASN A 235 -11.64 3.50 2.97
CA ASN A 235 -11.20 2.45 2.05
C ASN A 235 -10.01 2.98 1.23
N GLU A 236 -8.79 2.53 1.52
CA GLU A 236 -7.62 2.82 0.69
C GLU A 236 -7.20 1.52 0.00
N PRO A 237 -7.40 1.38 -1.31
CA PRO A 237 -6.97 0.20 -2.07
C PRO A 237 -5.45 0.00 -1.98
N ASP A 238 -4.98 -1.25 -2.01
CA ASP A 238 -3.54 -1.61 -2.01
C ASP A 238 -2.74 -0.81 -3.06
N GLN A 239 -3.36 -0.58 -4.23
CA GLN A 239 -2.78 0.22 -5.30
C GLN A 239 -2.54 1.69 -4.91
N VAL A 240 -3.40 2.28 -4.09
CA VAL A 240 -3.23 3.67 -3.62
C VAL A 240 -2.09 3.75 -2.59
N ALA A 241 -1.90 2.74 -1.73
CA ALA A 241 -0.71 2.71 -0.88
C ALA A 241 0.58 2.53 -1.66
N LEU A 242 0.59 1.66 -2.67
CA LEU A 242 1.74 1.52 -3.56
C LEU A 242 2.04 2.86 -4.25
N GLN A 243 1.02 3.54 -4.75
CA GLN A 243 1.15 4.88 -5.31
C GLN A 243 1.74 5.87 -4.31
N GLN A 244 1.20 5.96 -3.09
CA GLN A 244 1.71 6.87 -2.07
C GLN A 244 3.15 6.55 -1.65
N ALA A 245 3.53 5.27 -1.61
CA ALA A 245 4.90 4.85 -1.31
C ALA A 245 5.85 5.30 -2.43
N ILE A 246 5.50 5.07 -3.69
CA ILE A 246 6.30 5.53 -4.84
C ILE A 246 6.38 7.05 -4.87
N GLU A 247 5.27 7.76 -4.65
CA GLU A 247 5.24 9.22 -4.56
C GLU A 247 6.15 9.73 -3.43
N LYS A 248 6.12 9.09 -2.27
CA LYS A 248 6.99 9.44 -1.14
C LYS A 248 8.45 9.14 -1.46
N ALA A 249 8.75 8.06 -2.18
CA ALA A 249 10.10 7.74 -2.63
C ALA A 249 10.63 8.81 -3.59
N VAL A 250 9.83 9.31 -4.53
CA VAL A 250 10.22 10.43 -5.40
C VAL A 250 10.49 11.69 -4.57
N TYR A 251 9.61 12.02 -3.62
CA TYR A 251 9.81 13.16 -2.72
C TYR A 251 11.12 13.03 -1.93
N ALA A 252 11.35 11.87 -1.30
CA ALA A 252 12.55 11.61 -0.53
C ALA A 252 13.80 11.67 -1.41
N LEU A 253 13.75 11.12 -2.63
CA LEU A 253 14.86 11.17 -3.57
C LEU A 253 15.23 12.62 -3.93
N ILE A 254 14.23 13.47 -4.17
CA ILE A 254 14.43 14.91 -4.41
C ILE A 254 15.16 15.55 -3.22
N MET A 255 14.71 15.27 -1.99
CA MET A 255 15.30 15.82 -0.78
C MET A 255 16.74 15.33 -0.58
N GLU A 256 16.99 14.03 -0.67
CA GLU A 256 18.34 13.45 -0.58
C GLU A 256 19.27 14.03 -1.65
N GLY A 257 18.81 14.13 -2.89
CA GLY A 257 19.62 14.71 -3.96
C GLY A 257 19.92 16.20 -3.75
N ALA A 258 19.01 16.94 -3.12
CA ALA A 258 19.26 18.33 -2.76
C ALA A 258 20.24 18.45 -1.58
N GLU A 259 20.16 17.57 -0.57
CA GLU A 259 21.16 17.52 0.52
C GLU A 259 22.56 17.19 0.01
N GLN A 260 22.65 16.30 -0.97
CA GLN A 260 23.90 15.86 -1.59
C GLN A 260 24.35 16.78 -2.73
N GLN A 261 23.69 17.93 -2.93
CA GLN A 261 24.04 18.93 -3.93
C GLN A 261 24.02 18.40 -5.38
N LEU A 262 23.24 17.35 -5.64
CA LEU A 262 23.01 16.82 -6.99
C LEU A 262 22.15 17.77 -7.83
N TRP A 263 21.26 18.50 -7.17
CA TRP A 263 20.39 19.52 -7.74
C TRP A 263 19.99 20.53 -6.67
N ALA A 264 19.43 21.67 -7.10
CA ALA A 264 18.99 22.73 -6.21
C ALA A 264 17.54 23.14 -6.49
N PHE A 265 16.88 23.70 -5.48
CA PHE A 265 15.59 24.37 -5.62
C PHE A 265 15.80 25.76 -6.21
N SER A 266 14.89 26.21 -7.09
CA SER A 266 14.92 27.58 -7.61
C SER A 266 14.63 28.61 -6.49
N ASP A 267 13.76 28.26 -5.54
CA ASP A 267 13.57 28.98 -4.29
C ASP A 267 14.38 28.30 -3.17
N ALA A 268 15.59 28.79 -2.93
CA ALA A 268 16.49 28.25 -1.92
C ALA A 268 15.93 28.36 -0.49
N LYS A 269 15.19 29.42 -0.18
CA LYS A 269 14.60 29.60 1.16
C LYS A 269 13.55 28.55 1.41
N ARG A 270 12.59 28.40 0.49
CA ARG A 270 11.55 27.37 0.61
C ARG A 270 12.14 25.96 0.58
N GLY A 271 13.14 25.72 -0.27
CA GLY A 271 13.88 24.47 -0.30
C GLY A 271 14.52 24.13 1.05
N SER A 272 15.15 25.10 1.72
CA SER A 272 15.78 24.90 3.03
C SER A 272 14.78 24.52 4.13
N GLU A 273 13.58 25.11 4.12
CA GLU A 273 12.50 24.77 5.07
C GLU A 273 11.99 23.33 4.86
N LEU A 274 11.85 22.92 3.59
CA LEU A 274 11.44 21.56 3.24
C LEU A 274 12.51 20.53 3.63
N LEU A 275 13.79 20.85 3.40
CA LEU A 275 14.92 20.01 3.82
C LEU A 275 14.97 19.86 5.33
N ALA A 276 14.78 20.95 6.09
CA ALA A 276 14.74 20.86 7.55
C ALA A 276 13.60 19.94 8.02
N SER A 277 12.40 20.10 7.45
CA SER A 277 11.24 19.25 7.75
C SER A 277 11.49 17.78 7.40
N TYR A 278 12.16 17.52 6.28
CA TYR A 278 12.54 16.19 5.84
C TYR A 278 13.58 15.53 6.77
N ARG A 279 14.58 16.28 7.25
CA ARG A 279 15.55 15.76 8.24
C ARG A 279 14.87 15.39 9.55
N ASP A 280 13.97 16.24 10.03
CA ASP A 280 13.22 15.96 11.25
C ASP A 280 12.39 14.67 11.11
N GLU A 281 11.72 14.49 9.96
CA GLU A 281 11.00 13.25 9.64
C GLU A 281 11.94 12.04 9.60
N ARG A 282 13.06 12.13 8.88
CA ARG A 282 14.06 11.06 8.70
C ARG A 282 14.68 10.62 10.04
N GLU A 283 14.94 11.57 10.94
CA GLU A 283 15.51 11.32 12.26
C GLU A 283 14.46 10.90 13.30
N GLY A 284 13.18 10.81 12.91
CA GLY A 284 12.08 10.48 13.81
C GLY A 284 11.84 11.54 14.89
N LYS A 285 12.35 12.76 14.68
CA LYS A 285 12.14 13.90 15.55
C LYS A 285 10.73 14.43 15.34
N VAL A 286 9.76 13.77 15.97
CA VAL A 286 8.40 14.32 16.06
C VAL A 286 8.50 15.61 16.88
N THR A 287 8.37 16.77 16.23
CA THR A 287 8.59 18.05 16.91
C THR A 287 7.59 18.18 18.06
N ALA A 288 8.00 18.76 19.20
CA ALA A 288 7.15 18.85 20.40
C ALA A 288 5.80 19.55 20.12
N GLU A 289 5.75 20.46 19.16
CA GLU A 289 4.52 21.11 18.68
C GLU A 289 3.59 20.15 17.94
N GLN A 290 4.17 19.23 17.18
CA GLN A 290 3.45 18.20 16.45
C GLN A 290 2.77 17.23 17.42
N VAL A 291 3.50 16.73 18.42
CA VAL A 291 2.92 15.90 19.49
C VAL A 291 1.80 16.66 20.21
N ARG A 292 2.01 17.93 20.55
CA ARG A 292 1.01 18.76 21.25
C ARG A 292 -0.25 19.00 20.40
N GLU A 293 -0.13 19.28 19.11
CA GLU A 293 -1.25 19.46 18.18
C GLU A 293 -2.02 18.15 17.96
N ALA A 294 -1.32 17.03 17.82
CA ALA A 294 -1.91 15.71 17.69
C ALA A 294 -2.70 15.32 18.95
N THR A 295 -2.12 15.52 20.14
CA THR A 295 -2.77 15.26 21.43
C THR A 295 -3.99 16.15 21.63
N LYS A 296 -3.89 17.46 21.36
CA LYS A 296 -5.04 18.40 21.44
C LYS A 296 -6.18 18.01 20.48
N LYS A 297 -5.85 17.54 19.27
CA LYS A 297 -6.86 17.09 18.28
C LYS A 297 -7.50 15.76 18.68
N ALA A 298 -6.72 14.81 19.21
CA ALA A 298 -7.22 13.56 19.74
C ALA A 298 -8.17 13.78 20.94
N GLU A 299 -7.80 14.66 21.88
CA GLU A 299 -8.64 15.05 23.01
C GLU A 299 -9.95 15.73 22.59
N LYS A 300 -9.91 16.62 21.59
CA LYS A 300 -11.13 17.25 21.04
C LYS A 300 -12.06 16.22 20.38
N ARG A 301 -11.51 15.21 19.71
CA ARG A 301 -12.30 14.12 19.09
C ARG A 301 -12.94 13.22 20.15
N GLN A 302 -12.21 12.87 21.21
CA GLN A 302 -12.74 12.10 22.33
C GLN A 302 -13.82 12.87 23.11
N LYS A 303 -13.65 14.18 23.32
CA LYS A 303 -14.68 15.03 23.97
C LYS A 303 -15.95 15.17 23.13
N LYS A 304 -15.86 15.19 21.80
CA LYS A 304 -17.03 15.21 20.90
C LYS A 304 -17.79 13.87 20.84
N GLN A 305 -17.17 12.76 21.28
CA GLN A 305 -17.78 11.42 21.27
C GLN A 305 -18.36 10.96 22.61
N LYS A 306 -18.23 11.73 23.71
CA LYS A 306 -18.95 11.43 24.96
C LYS A 306 -20.40 11.90 24.86
N PRO A 307 -21.42 11.03 25.03
CA PRO A 307 -22.79 11.49 25.16
C PRO A 307 -22.97 12.19 26.51
N ALA A 308 -23.57 13.37 26.49
CA ALA A 308 -24.07 14.02 27.69
C ALA A 308 -25.33 13.30 28.18
N ARG A 309 -25.24 12.61 29.32
CA ARG A 309 -26.21 12.77 30.41
C ARG A 309 -25.69 12.13 31.69
N LYS A 310 -25.36 12.98 32.66
CA LYS A 310 -25.23 12.63 34.08
C LYS A 310 -26.66 12.49 34.60
N VAL A 311 -27.06 11.29 35.03
CA VAL A 311 -28.27 11.13 35.83
C VAL A 311 -27.81 10.96 37.27
N GLU A 312 -28.17 11.93 38.10
CA GLU A 312 -27.97 11.92 39.55
C GLU A 312 -28.68 10.70 40.16
N ALA A 313 -27.94 9.96 40.97
CA ALA A 313 -28.50 8.94 41.84
C ALA A 313 -28.93 9.59 43.17
N LYS A 314 -30.17 9.34 43.60
CA LYS A 314 -30.55 9.35 45.02
C LYS A 314 -31.11 7.96 45.42
N PRO A 315 -30.88 7.53 46.66
CA PRO A 315 -30.73 6.11 47.01
C PRO A 315 -31.94 5.55 47.74
N THR A 316 -32.07 4.23 47.74
CA THR A 316 -32.58 3.37 48.83
C THR A 316 -32.73 1.96 48.26
N ALA A 317 -32.60 0.86 48.99
CA ALA A 317 -31.86 0.48 50.18
C ALA A 317 -32.01 -1.04 50.25
N ASN A 318 -30.95 -1.71 50.73
CA ASN A 318 -30.97 -3.01 51.42
C ASN A 318 -31.75 -4.19 50.81
N ALA A 319 -31.01 -5.19 50.34
CA ALA A 319 -30.79 -6.40 51.15
C ALA A 319 -29.70 -7.29 50.52
N THR A 320 -28.70 -7.60 51.34
CA THR A 320 -27.63 -8.58 51.11
C THR A 320 -28.10 -9.96 51.65
N PRO A 321 -27.28 -11.03 51.63
CA PRO A 321 -27.21 -12.06 50.58
C PRO A 321 -27.62 -13.46 51.09
N ALA A 322 -27.84 -14.42 50.19
CA ALA A 322 -27.71 -15.84 50.55
C ALA A 322 -27.02 -16.65 49.44
N ARG A 323 -26.03 -17.41 49.90
CA ARG A 323 -25.01 -18.19 49.18
C ARG A 323 -25.55 -19.43 48.44
N PRO A 324 -24.74 -20.03 47.55
CA PRO A 324 -25.17 -21.01 46.56
C PRO A 324 -25.26 -22.43 47.13
N LYS A 325 -26.11 -23.27 46.54
CA LYS A 325 -26.02 -24.72 46.65
C LYS A 325 -25.47 -25.30 45.35
N ILE A 326 -24.37 -26.04 45.49
CA ILE A 326 -23.68 -26.83 44.47
C ILE A 326 -24.43 -28.16 44.26
N ALA A 327 -24.22 -28.75 43.08
CA ALA A 327 -24.51 -30.12 42.63
C ALA A 327 -25.67 -30.20 41.61
N ALA A 328 -25.58 -30.93 40.49
CA ALA A 328 -24.63 -31.94 40.09
C ALA A 328 -24.49 -31.97 38.56
N VAL A 329 -23.29 -32.36 38.12
CA VAL A 329 -22.91 -32.72 36.76
C VAL A 329 -23.80 -33.87 36.25
N GLN A 330 -24.30 -33.77 35.03
CA GLN A 330 -24.74 -34.94 34.27
C GLN A 330 -23.99 -34.97 32.94
N GLN A 331 -23.19 -36.03 32.80
CA GLN A 331 -22.28 -36.33 31.70
C GLN A 331 -23.06 -36.74 30.45
N VAL A 332 -22.64 -36.24 29.28
CA VAL A 332 -23.02 -36.80 27.98
C VAL A 332 -21.91 -37.77 27.56
N PRO A 333 -22.22 -39.02 27.17
CA PRO A 333 -21.21 -40.04 26.93
C PRO A 333 -20.41 -39.82 25.64
N LEU A 334 -19.10 -40.05 25.78
CA LEU A 334 -18.11 -40.17 24.71
C LEU A 334 -18.34 -41.45 23.92
N ARG A 335 -18.41 -41.36 22.59
CA ARG A 335 -18.31 -42.53 21.70
C ARG A 335 -16.84 -42.70 21.32
N GLY A 336 -16.25 -43.80 21.79
CA GLY A 336 -14.86 -44.20 21.57
C GLY A 336 -14.58 -44.81 20.18
N PRO A 337 -13.34 -45.26 19.95
CA PRO A 337 -12.63 -45.17 18.67
C PRO A 337 -12.85 -46.41 17.79
N GLN A 338 -12.78 -46.24 16.47
CA GLN A 338 -12.58 -47.35 15.54
C GLN A 338 -11.26 -47.15 14.75
N THR A 339 -10.30 -47.94 15.20
CA THR A 339 -9.31 -48.77 14.52
C THR A 339 -8.84 -48.41 13.11
N ILE A 340 -7.52 -48.37 13.04
CA ILE A 340 -6.59 -48.24 11.93
C ILE A 340 -6.60 -49.56 11.13
N ALA A 341 -6.64 -49.48 9.80
CA ALA A 341 -6.25 -50.58 8.92
C ALA A 341 -5.45 -50.03 7.74
N GLU A 342 -4.21 -50.51 7.65
CA GLU A 342 -3.26 -50.38 6.54
C GLU A 342 -3.84 -51.00 5.26
N THR A 343 -3.60 -50.37 4.11
CA THR A 343 -3.46 -51.11 2.84
C THR A 343 -2.50 -50.35 1.92
N GLU A 344 -1.48 -51.09 1.51
CA GLU A 344 -0.43 -50.82 0.53
C GLU A 344 -0.86 -50.00 -0.69
N LEU A 345 -0.01 -49.04 -1.08
CA LEU A 345 0.13 -48.63 -2.47
C LEU A 345 1.59 -48.79 -2.88
N THR A 346 1.74 -49.65 -3.86
CA THR A 346 2.95 -50.24 -4.38
C THR A 346 3.76 -49.26 -5.23
N HIS A 347 5.07 -49.30 -4.95
CA HIS A 347 6.21 -49.04 -5.83
C HIS A 347 5.93 -48.89 -7.34
N SER A 348 6.36 -47.78 -7.94
CA SER A 348 6.80 -47.70 -9.35
C SER A 348 7.57 -46.41 -9.62
N ALA A 349 8.90 -46.49 -9.55
CA ALA A 349 9.83 -45.49 -10.06
C ALA A 349 10.12 -45.74 -11.55
N PRO A 350 10.32 -44.73 -12.41
CA PRO A 350 11.01 -44.92 -13.66
C PRO A 350 12.53 -44.91 -13.44
N ARG A 351 13.17 -46.00 -13.88
CA ARG A 351 14.62 -46.21 -13.93
C ARG A 351 15.28 -45.22 -14.88
N ASN A 352 16.33 -44.57 -14.39
CA ASN A 352 17.45 -44.11 -15.20
C ASN A 352 18.34 -45.32 -15.56
N PRO A 353 18.75 -45.54 -16.82
CA PRO A 353 19.90 -46.38 -17.11
C PRO A 353 21.20 -45.56 -17.09
N ALA A 354 22.20 -46.17 -16.47
CA ALA A 354 23.52 -45.65 -16.21
C ALA A 354 24.45 -45.70 -17.43
N THR A 355 25.34 -44.70 -17.49
CA THR A 355 26.77 -44.73 -17.88
C THR A 355 27.34 -45.90 -18.70
N GLY A 356 28.03 -45.55 -19.79
CA GLY A 356 28.96 -46.43 -20.53
C GLY A 356 29.98 -45.67 -21.40
N LYS A 357 31.10 -45.27 -20.78
CA LYS A 357 32.53 -45.23 -21.22
C LYS A 357 32.99 -44.72 -22.62
N SER A 358 34.12 -43.99 -22.53
CA SER A 358 35.29 -43.84 -23.47
C SER A 358 35.04 -43.18 -24.83
N GLU A 359 35.78 -42.18 -25.33
CA GLU A 359 37.25 -41.93 -25.35
C GLU A 359 37.54 -40.45 -25.72
N PRO A 360 38.77 -39.92 -25.50
CA PRO A 360 39.16 -38.56 -25.88
C PRO A 360 39.87 -38.54 -27.24
N THR A 361 39.53 -37.60 -28.12
CA THR A 361 40.34 -37.30 -29.31
C THR A 361 40.97 -35.92 -29.18
N ALA A 362 42.30 -35.93 -29.10
CA ALA A 362 43.13 -34.76 -29.24
C ALA A 362 43.20 -34.30 -30.72
N ARG A 363 43.19 -32.97 -30.89
CA ARG A 363 43.84 -32.06 -31.90
C ARG A 363 44.75 -32.69 -32.98
N PRO A 364 44.99 -32.06 -34.18
CA PRO A 364 45.40 -30.63 -34.30
C PRO A 364 45.11 -29.87 -35.63
N GLY A 365 45.44 -28.55 -35.65
CA GLY A 365 45.67 -27.69 -36.83
C GLY A 365 44.40 -27.14 -37.50
N ASN A 366 44.27 -25.86 -37.84
CA ASN A 366 45.24 -24.83 -38.25
C ASN A 366 44.82 -23.44 -37.78
#